data_AF-A0A957AT91-F1
#
_entry.id   AF-A0A957AT91-F1
#
_cell.length_a   1.000
_cell.length_b   1.000
_cell.length_c   1.000
_cell.angle_alpha   90.00
_cell.angle_beta   90.00
_cell.angle_gamma   90.00
#
_symmetry.space_group_name_H-M   'P 1'
#
loop_
_entity.id
_entity.type
_entity.pdbx_description
1 polymer ?
#
loop_
_entity_poly.entity_id
_entity_poly.type
_entity_poly.pdbx_seq_one_letter_code
_entity_poly.pdbx_strand_id
1 'polypeptide(L)'
;MQLFLATSSGLLTAVSENSGWRIQNRALPGRHVSSVIAREGVILAGTSDGIFRSADGGQSWAEASRGLAVRRVRWLAFHPGVS
;
A
#
# COMPACT_ATOMS: atom_id res chain seq x y z
N MET A 1 11.58 9.60 -9.04
CA MET A 1 11.28 8.45 -8.16
C MET A 1 9.89 8.61 -7.57
N GLN A 2 9.14 7.52 -7.42
CA GLN A 2 7.82 7.52 -6.77
C GLN A 2 7.93 6.89 -5.38
N LEU A 3 7.16 7.41 -4.43
CA LEU A 3 7.11 6.95 -3.05
C LEU A 3 5.66 6.70 -2.63
N PHE A 4 5.43 5.66 -1.84
CA PHE A 4 4.16 5.37 -1.20
C PHE A 4 4.20 5.77 0.27
N LEU A 5 3.27 6.62 0.70
CA LEU A 5 3.16 7.08 2.08
C LEU A 5 1.97 6.38 2.75
N ALA A 6 2.26 5.42 3.62
CA ALA A 6 1.28 4.83 4.52
C ALA A 6 1.01 5.79 5.68
N THR A 7 -0.24 6.22 5.86
CA THR A 7 -0.63 7.16 6.91
C THR A 7 -1.89 6.69 7.63
N SER A 8 -2.21 7.34 8.74
CA SER A 8 -3.47 7.11 9.45
C SER A 8 -4.72 7.52 8.66
N SER A 9 -4.57 8.33 7.59
CA SER A 9 -5.69 8.88 6.79
C SER A 9 -5.75 8.34 5.36
N GLY A 10 -4.79 7.51 4.97
CA GLY A 10 -4.78 6.86 3.66
C GLY A 10 -3.39 6.50 3.16
N LEU A 11 -3.38 5.84 2.01
CA LEU A 11 -2.19 5.64 1.19
C LEU A 11 -2.08 6.79 0.19
N LEU A 12 -0.96 7.50 0.19
CA LEU A 12 -0.65 8.53 -0.79
C LEU A 12 0.48 8.08 -1.71
N THR A 13 0.52 8.61 -2.93
CA THR A 13 1.71 8.57 -3.78
C THR A 13 2.35 9.94 -3.83
N ALA A 14 3.67 9.98 -3.79
CA ALA A 14 4.46 11.19 -3.95
C ALA A 14 5.52 10.97 -5.03
N VAL A 15 5.87 12.04 -5.73
CA VAL A 15 6.95 12.05 -6.72
C VAL A 15 8.08 12.95 -6.24
N SER A 16 9.31 12.52 -6.46
CA SER A 16 10.51 13.30 -6.15
C SER A 16 10.62 14.50 -7.09
N GLU A 17 10.90 15.66 -6.54
CA GLU A 17 11.17 16.90 -7.26
C GLU A 17 12.49 17.51 -6.75
N ASN A 18 13.01 18.51 -7.45
CA ASN A 18 14.33 19.12 -7.17
C ASN A 18 14.50 19.57 -5.70
N SER A 19 13.40 19.91 -5.04
CA SER A 19 13.39 20.50 -3.69
C SER A 19 12.58 19.68 -2.68
N GLY A 20 12.21 18.43 -3.00
CA GLY A 20 11.46 17.58 -2.08
C GLY A 20 10.51 16.61 -2.76
N TRP A 21 9.31 16.48 -2.20
CA TRP A 21 8.30 15.53 -2.65
C TRP A 21 6.97 16.23 -2.85
N ARG A 22 6.31 15.96 -3.98
CA ARG A 22 4.95 16.43 -4.23
C ARG A 22 3.98 15.27 -4.20
N ILE A 23 2.89 15.41 -3.43
CA ILE A 23 1.79 14.43 -3.44
C ILE A 23 1.15 14.43 -4.82
N GLN A 24 1.04 13.25 -5.42
CA GLN A 24 0.49 13.04 -6.75
C GLN A 24 -0.93 12.46 -6.68
N ASN A 25 -1.18 11.49 -5.79
CA ASN A 25 -2.48 10.83 -5.70
C ASN A 25 -2.81 10.35 -4.27
N ARG A 26 -4.11 10.13 -4.00
CA ARG A 26 -4.65 9.45 -2.82
C ARG A 26 -5.13 8.05 -3.23
N ALA A 27 -4.23 7.07 -3.16
CA ALA A 27 -4.48 5.70 -3.61
C ALA A 27 -5.56 4.97 -2.78
N LEU A 28 -5.55 5.13 -1.46
CA LEU A 28 -6.54 4.54 -0.55
C LEU A 28 -7.02 5.59 0.46
N PRO A 29 -7.95 6.49 0.07
CA PRO A 29 -8.41 7.55 0.96
C PRO A 29 -9.21 7.00 2.15
N GLY A 30 -9.08 7.64 3.32
CA GLY A 30 -9.89 7.38 4.51
C GLY A 30 -9.55 6.09 5.25
N ARG A 31 -8.47 5.40 4.88
CA ARG A 31 -8.06 4.14 5.50
C ARG A 31 -6.80 4.35 6.34
N HIS A 32 -6.77 3.77 7.54
CA HIS A 32 -5.52 3.69 8.30
C HIS A 32 -4.62 2.64 7.65
N VAL A 33 -3.55 3.08 6.98
CA VAL A 33 -2.59 2.21 6.31
C VAL A 33 -1.35 2.09 7.18
N SER A 34 -1.04 0.88 7.62
CA SER A 34 0.05 0.61 8.56
C SER A 34 1.33 0.16 7.88
N SER A 35 1.23 -0.42 6.67
CA SER A 35 2.38 -0.98 5.96
C SER A 35 2.09 -1.09 4.46
N VAL A 36 3.15 -0.96 3.66
CA VAL A 36 3.11 -1.15 2.21
C VAL A 36 4.35 -1.93 1.78
N ILE A 37 4.15 -2.96 0.96
CA ILE A 37 5.23 -3.70 0.31
C ILE A 37 4.98 -3.78 -1.19
N ALA A 38 6.04 -3.73 -1.98
CA ALA A 38 5.96 -3.79 -3.44
C ALA A 38 6.99 -4.80 -3.97
N ARG A 39 6.59 -5.60 -4.96
CA ARG A 39 7.45 -6.52 -5.69
C ARG A 39 6.87 -6.75 -7.09
N GLU A 40 7.72 -6.62 -8.12
CA GLU A 40 7.36 -6.98 -9.51
C GLU A 40 6.05 -6.32 -10.00
N GLY A 41 5.83 -5.05 -9.65
CA GLY A 41 4.63 -4.29 -10.04
C GLY A 41 3.37 -4.57 -9.21
N VAL A 42 3.39 -5.59 -8.34
CA VAL A 42 2.33 -5.85 -7.36
C VAL A 42 2.64 -5.10 -6.07
N ILE A 43 1.60 -4.46 -5.51
CA ILE A 43 1.70 -3.73 -4.26
C ILE A 43 0.63 -4.23 -3.29
N LEU A 44 1.02 -4.46 -2.05
CA LEU A 44 0.10 -4.79 -0.96
C LEU A 44 0.13 -3.68 0.08
N ALA A 45 -1.04 -3.24 0.52
CA ALA A 45 -1.23 -2.28 1.59
C ALA A 45 -1.95 -2.98 2.75
N GLY A 46 -1.28 -3.04 3.90
CA GLY A 46 -1.87 -3.48 5.16
C GLY A 46 -2.62 -2.33 5.82
N THR A 47 -3.88 -2.57 6.19
CA THR A 47 -4.75 -1.55 6.79
C THR A 47 -5.39 -2.06 8.08
N SER A 48 -6.07 -1.15 8.80
CA SER A 48 -6.91 -1.53 9.95
C SER A 48 -8.04 -2.49 9.58
N ASP A 49 -8.44 -2.51 8.30
CA ASP A 49 -9.63 -3.17 7.81
C ASP A 49 -9.31 -4.33 6.86
N GLY A 50 -8.04 -4.69 6.68
CA GLY A 50 -7.64 -5.78 5.81
C GLY A 50 -6.44 -5.46 4.92
N ILE A 51 -6.26 -6.26 3.88
CA ILE A 51 -5.24 -6.07 2.84
C ILE A 51 -5.90 -5.50 1.59
N PHE A 52 -5.25 -4.52 0.98
CA PHE A 52 -5.57 -4.05 -0.36
C PHE A 52 -4.42 -4.36 -1.30
N ARG A 53 -4.73 -4.74 -2.53
CA ARG A 53 -3.77 -5.11 -3.56
C ARG A 53 -3.93 -4.21 -4.78
N SER A 54 -2.80 -3.74 -5.29
CA SER A 54 -2.68 -3.24 -6.65
C SER A 54 -1.89 -4.22 -7.49
N ALA A 55 -2.35 -4.47 -8.72
CA ALA A 55 -1.69 -5.32 -9.70
C ALA A 55 -1.03 -4.50 -10.84
N ASP A 56 -1.12 -3.18 -10.78
CA ASP A 56 -0.82 -2.24 -11.87
C ASP A 56 0.06 -1.08 -11.38
N GLY A 57 0.98 -1.34 -10.44
CA GLY A 57 1.91 -0.33 -9.95
C GLY A 57 1.27 0.78 -9.11
N GLY A 58 0.09 0.53 -8.54
CA GLY A 58 -0.63 1.45 -7.67
C GLY A 58 -1.68 2.32 -8.37
N GLN A 59 -1.99 2.04 -9.65
CA GLN A 59 -3.00 2.78 -10.41
C GLN A 59 -4.42 2.45 -9.96
N SER A 60 -4.70 1.18 -9.67
CA SER A 60 -5.95 0.70 -9.10
C SER A 60 -5.73 -0.23 -7.92
N TRP A 61 -6.74 -0.32 -7.04
CA TRP A 61 -6.67 -1.08 -5.79
C TRP A 61 -7.94 -1.87 -5.57
N ALA A 62 -7.79 -3.14 -5.22
CA ALA A 62 -8.88 -4.03 -4.83
C ALA A 62 -8.66 -4.57 -3.42
N GLU A 63 -9.75 -4.88 -2.73
CA GLU A 63 -9.69 -5.59 -1.46
C GLU A 63 -9.18 -7.02 -1.69
N ALA A 64 -8.27 -7.48 -0.83
CA ALA A 64 -7.59 -8.77 -0.95
C ALA A 64 -7.53 -9.49 0.41
N SER A 65 -8.57 -9.37 1.24
CA SER A 65 -8.58 -9.98 2.58
C SER A 65 -9.36 -11.29 2.65
N ARG A 66 -9.85 -11.82 1.52
CA ARG A 66 -10.61 -13.06 1.49
C ARG A 66 -9.81 -14.20 2.13
N GLY A 67 -10.40 -14.86 3.13
CA GLY A 67 -9.78 -15.95 3.88
C GLY A 67 -8.98 -15.52 5.12
N LEU A 68 -8.79 -14.21 5.34
CA LEU A 68 -8.17 -13.72 6.58
C LEU A 68 -9.21 -13.62 7.69
N ALA A 69 -9.06 -14.44 8.73
CA ALA A 69 -9.90 -14.37 9.93
C ALA A 69 -9.65 -13.09 10.76
N VAL A 70 -8.44 -12.52 10.66
CA VAL A 70 -8.05 -11.28 11.34
C VAL A 70 -7.70 -10.24 10.29
N ARG A 71 -8.37 -9.08 10.34
CA ARG A 71 -8.25 -8.05 9.30
C ARG A 71 -7.31 -6.90 9.67
N ARG A 72 -7.06 -6.65 10.95
CA ARG A 72 -6.13 -5.58 11.35
C ARG A 72 -4.69 -6.00 11.07
N VAL A 73 -4.14 -5.48 9.98
CA VAL A 73 -2.74 -5.69 9.61
C VAL A 73 -1.89 -4.66 10.34
N ARG A 74 -0.80 -5.11 10.96
CA ARG A 74 0.22 -4.20 11.53
C ARG A 74 1.38 -4.01 10.57
N TRP A 75 1.88 -5.10 10.01
CA TRP A 75 3.03 -5.09 9.13
C TRP A 75 2.89 -6.17 8.06
N LEU A 76 3.49 -5.95 6.89
CA LEU A 76 3.61 -6.90 5.80
C LEU A 76 5.08 -7.08 5.45
N ALA A 77 5.47 -8.30 5.11
CA ALA A 77 6.80 -8.60 4.58
C ALA A 77 6.67 -9.73 3.57
N PHE A 78 7.51 -9.70 2.53
CA PHE A 78 7.69 -10.87 1.68
C PHE A 78 8.61 -11.84 2.38
N HIS A 79 8.17 -13.09 2.52
CA HIS A 79 9.07 -14.15 2.92
C HIS A 79 10.02 -14.45 1.76
N PRO A 80 11.34 -14.50 1.98
CA PRO A 80 12.33 -14.63 0.90
C PRO A 80 12.36 -16.03 0.23
N GLY A 81 11.52 -16.98 0.65
CA GLY A 81 11.75 -18.41 0.40
C GLY A 81 10.59 -19.27 -0.11
N VAL A 82 9.50 -18.71 -0.62
CA VAL A 82 8.50 -19.51 -1.36
C VAL A 82 7.79 -18.64 -2.39
N SER A 83 7.80 -19.08 -3.65
CA SER A 83 6.96 -18.56 -4.73
C SER A 83 5.56 -19.15 -4.64
#